data_AF-A0A7C0YJY6-F1
#
_entry.id   AF-A0A7C0YJY6-F1
#
_cell.length_a   1.000
_cell.length_b   1.000
_cell.length_c   1.000
_cell.angle_alpha   90.00
_cell.angle_beta   90.00
_cell.angle_gamma   90.00
#
_symmetry.space_group_name_H-M   'P 1'
#
loop_
_entity.id
_entity.type
_entity.pdbx_description
1 polymer ?
#
loop_
_entity_poly.entity_id
_entity_poly.type
_entity_poly.pdbx_seq_one_letter_code
_entity_poly.pdbx_strand_id
1 'polypeptide(L)'
;MNKSRLTLLVFTIILLFFVGMCVVQAQGEAWDPANYGNYGLPEGRIYDIVEKIMMWILSIIGIIAIIAFSISGIQYLTSAGNETAIETAKRNMKWSIYGVITALAGLIILQEVTALLDGCFYILPFVKIC
;
A
#
# COMPACT_ATOMS: atom_id res chain seq x y z
N MET A 1 -16.48 18.51 16.49
CA MET A 1 -16.68 17.11 16.05
C MET A 1 -15.67 16.23 16.76
N ASN A 2 -16.12 15.28 17.56
CA ASN A 2 -15.33 14.68 18.64
C ASN A 2 -14.15 13.87 18.07
N LYS A 3 -12.92 14.03 18.60
CA LYS A 3 -11.72 13.26 18.17
C LYS A 3 -11.98 11.74 18.19
N SER A 4 -12.87 11.28 19.08
CA SER A 4 -13.32 9.88 19.15
C SER A 4 -14.14 9.40 17.95
N ARG A 5 -14.91 10.27 17.28
CA ARG A 5 -15.70 9.92 16.09
C ARG A 5 -14.84 9.81 14.83
N LEU A 6 -13.78 10.63 14.74
CA LEU A 6 -12.83 10.59 13.63
C LEU A 6 -11.98 9.30 13.65
N THR A 7 -11.44 8.94 14.82
CA THR A 7 -10.67 7.70 14.98
C THR A 7 -11.53 6.45 14.74
N LEU A 8 -12.80 6.48 15.13
CA LEU A 8 -13.73 5.36 14.96
C LEU A 8 -14.13 5.16 13.49
N LEU A 9 -14.26 6.23 12.70
CA LEU A 9 -14.48 6.16 11.24
C LEU A 9 -13.27 5.59 10.48
N VAL A 10 -12.05 6.00 10.86
CA VAL A 10 -10.81 5.45 10.27
C VAL A 10 -10.69 3.95 10.57
N PHE A 11 -11.01 3.53 11.79
CA PHE A 11 -10.97 2.12 12.18
C PHE A 11 -12.03 1.28 11.44
N THR A 12 -13.24 1.81 11.22
CA THR A 12 -14.28 1.11 10.43
C THR A 12 -13.95 1.02 8.94
N ILE A 13 -13.33 2.04 8.36
CA ILE A 13 -12.83 2.02 6.97
C ILE A 13 -11.68 1.01 6.80
N ILE A 14 -10.74 0.96 7.75
CA ILE A 14 -9.65 -0.03 7.76
C ILE A 14 -10.20 -1.45 7.88
N LEU A 15 -11.20 -1.68 8.73
CA LEU A 15 -11.79 -3.00 8.96
C LEU A 15 -12.61 -3.46 7.74
N LEU A 16 -13.39 -2.57 7.12
CA LEU A 16 -14.10 -2.85 5.86
C LEU A 16 -13.14 -3.14 4.71
N PHE A 17 -11.98 -2.47 4.67
CA PHE A 17 -10.98 -2.69 3.62
C PHE A 17 -10.20 -4.00 3.82
N PHE A 18 -9.87 -4.36 5.06
CA PHE A 18 -9.23 -5.64 5.39
C PHE A 18 -10.17 -6.83 5.12
N VAL A 19 -11.47 -6.67 5.39
CA VAL A 19 -12.52 -7.63 4.99
C VAL A 19 -12.71 -7.63 3.46
N GLY A 20 -12.61 -6.47 2.81
CA GLY A 20 -12.66 -6.31 1.34
C GLY A 20 -11.52 -7.02 0.61
N MET A 21 -10.29 -6.95 1.11
CA MET A 21 -9.16 -7.72 0.55
C MET A 21 -9.30 -9.22 0.79
N CYS A 22 -9.87 -9.64 1.92
CA CYS A 22 -10.19 -11.05 2.17
C CYS A 22 -11.17 -11.61 1.13
N VAL A 23 -12.13 -10.82 0.63
CA VAL A 23 -13.07 -11.26 -0.43
C VAL A 23 -12.52 -11.13 -1.85
N VAL A 24 -11.56 -10.24 -2.12
CA VAL A 24 -10.87 -10.19 -3.43
C VAL A 24 -9.95 -11.41 -3.63
N GLN A 25 -9.50 -12.03 -2.54
CA GLN A 25 -8.77 -13.31 -2.56
C GLN A 25 -9.70 -14.54 -2.55
N ALA A 26 -11.02 -14.33 -2.52
CA ALA A 26 -12.03 -15.38 -2.53
C ALA A 26 -12.89 -15.29 -3.79
N GLN A 27 -12.27 -15.45 -4.96
CA GLN A 27 -12.98 -15.79 -6.18
C GLN A 27 -12.65 -17.24 -6.54
N GLY A 28 -13.60 -18.15 -6.23
CA GLY A 28 -13.53 -19.61 -6.45
C GLY A 28 -12.71 -20.31 -5.35
N GLU A 29 -13.16 -21.36 -4.65
CA GLU A 29 -13.64 -22.61 -5.24
C GLU A 29 -14.32 -23.50 -4.19
N ALA A 30 -15.29 -24.30 -4.65
CA ALA A 30 -15.86 -25.40 -3.91
C ALA A 30 -14.84 -26.54 -3.77
N TRP A 31 -14.96 -27.33 -2.70
CA TRP A 31 -14.10 -28.47 -2.37
C TRP A 31 -14.35 -29.66 -3.32
N ASP A 32 -13.73 -29.66 -4.49
CA ASP A 32 -13.70 -30.83 -5.40
C ASP A 32 -12.33 -31.54 -5.29
N PRO A 33 -12.22 -32.73 -4.67
CA PRO A 33 -10.95 -33.46 -4.48
C PRO A 33 -10.28 -34.00 -5.76
N ALA A 34 -10.84 -33.77 -6.96
CA ALA A 34 -10.31 -34.28 -8.23
C ALA A 34 -9.59 -33.24 -9.12
N ASN A 35 -9.57 -31.95 -8.74
CA ASN A 35 -9.00 -30.87 -9.55
C ASN A 35 -7.91 -30.09 -8.78
N TYR A 36 -6.65 -30.51 -8.91
CA TYR A 36 -5.51 -29.83 -8.27
C TYR A 36 -5.22 -28.43 -8.81
N GLY A 37 -5.71 -28.10 -10.01
CA GLY A 37 -5.48 -26.81 -10.65
C GLY A 37 -6.36 -25.66 -10.17
N ASN A 38 -7.33 -25.95 -9.31
CA ASN A 38 -8.31 -24.97 -8.85
C ASN A 38 -8.12 -24.57 -7.37
N TYR A 39 -7.18 -25.17 -6.64
CA TYR A 39 -6.99 -24.87 -5.21
C TYR A 39 -6.28 -23.55 -4.90
N GLY A 40 -6.09 -22.67 -5.89
CA GLY A 40 -5.34 -21.43 -5.68
C GLY A 40 -3.88 -21.68 -5.25
N LEU A 41 -3.40 -22.92 -5.35
CA LEU A 41 -1.98 -23.24 -5.38
C LEU A 41 -1.51 -22.73 -6.75
N PRO A 42 -0.63 -21.72 -6.82
CA PRO A 42 -0.16 -21.24 -8.11
C PRO A 42 0.50 -22.42 -8.84
N GLU A 43 -0.08 -22.81 -9.97
CA GLU A 43 0.46 -23.82 -10.90
C GLU A 43 1.76 -23.35 -11.58
N GLY A 44 2.21 -22.15 -11.24
CA GLY A 44 3.41 -21.51 -11.71
C GLY A 44 4.64 -21.78 -10.85
N ARG A 45 5.78 -21.34 -11.36
CA ARG A 45 7.09 -21.51 -10.72
C ARG A 45 7.06 -20.78 -9.36
N ILE A 46 8.01 -21.09 -8.47
CA ILE A 46 8.17 -20.42 -7.15
C ILE A 46 8.10 -18.88 -7.26
N TYR A 47 8.48 -18.34 -8.43
CA TYR A 47 8.34 -16.94 -8.80
C TYR A 47 6.92 -16.37 -8.63
N ASP A 48 5.87 -17.07 -9.07
CA ASP A 48 4.49 -16.56 -9.04
C ASP A 48 3.94 -16.43 -7.62
N ILE A 49 4.41 -17.29 -6.69
CA ILE A 49 4.08 -17.18 -5.26
C ILE A 49 4.70 -15.91 -4.68
N VAL A 50 5.97 -15.66 -5.00
CA VAL A 50 6.72 -14.51 -4.50
C VAL A 50 6.13 -13.22 -5.05
N GLU A 51 5.73 -13.19 -6.32
CA GLU A 51 5.13 -12.01 -6.94
C GLU A 51 3.78 -11.66 -6.31
N LYS A 52 2.89 -12.65 -6.11
CA LYS A 52 1.60 -12.43 -5.45
C LYS A 52 1.76 -11.91 -4.02
N ILE A 53 2.73 -12.45 -3.27
CA ILE A 53 3.04 -11.99 -1.92
C ILE A 53 3.63 -10.57 -1.93
N MET A 54 4.53 -10.25 -2.86
CA MET A 54 5.08 -8.90 -3.01
C MET A 54 3.98 -7.88 -3.31
N MET A 55 3.10 -8.19 -4.27
CA MET A 55 1.99 -7.29 -4.64
C MET A 55 1.00 -7.09 -3.49
N TRP A 56 0.75 -8.14 -2.70
CA TRP A 56 -0.10 -8.04 -1.51
C TRP A 56 0.51 -7.12 -0.43
N ILE A 57 1.80 -7.27 -0.13
CA ILE A 57 2.50 -6.40 0.82
C ILE A 57 2.53 -4.95 0.32
N LEU A 58 2.80 -4.74 -0.98
CA LEU A 58 2.87 -3.40 -1.57
C LEU A 58 1.52 -2.69 -1.53
N SER A 59 0.42 -3.44 -1.71
CA SER A 59 -0.94 -2.91 -1.61
C SER A 59 -1.28 -2.44 -0.19
N ILE A 60 -0.92 -3.21 0.84
CA ILE A 60 -1.13 -2.83 2.25
C ILE A 60 -0.36 -1.55 2.59
N ILE A 61 0.91 -1.48 2.18
CA ILE A 61 1.78 -0.33 2.46
C ILE A 61 1.25 0.94 1.78
N GLY A 62 0.82 0.85 0.51
CA GLY A 62 0.30 1.99 -0.24
C GLY A 62 -0.91 2.64 0.43
N ILE A 63 -1.78 1.83 1.04
CA ILE A 63 -3.01 2.33 1.66
C ILE A 63 -2.74 2.93 3.03
N ILE A 64 -1.87 2.29 3.82
CA ILE A 64 -1.42 2.85 5.10
C ILE A 64 -0.76 4.22 4.88
N ALA A 65 0.03 4.37 3.81
CA ALA A 65 0.65 5.64 3.45
C ALA A 65 -0.38 6.76 3.20
N ILE A 66 -1.45 6.49 2.43
CA ILE A 66 -2.51 7.46 2.14
C ILE A 66 -3.28 7.85 3.41
N ILE A 67 -3.60 6.89 4.27
CA ILE A 67 -4.36 7.13 5.51
C ILE A 67 -3.53 7.96 6.50
N ALA A 68 -2.26 7.59 6.71
CA ALA A 68 -1.35 8.33 7.57
C ALA A 68 -1.14 9.78 7.08
N PHE A 69 -1.08 9.97 5.77
CA PHE A 69 -1.02 11.29 5.14
C PHE A 69 -2.25 12.13 5.44
N SER A 70 -3.45 11.58 5.23
CA SER A 70 -4.69 12.29 5.47
C SER A 70 -4.85 12.74 6.95
N ILE A 71 -4.53 11.86 7.91
CA ILE A 71 -4.65 12.17 9.35
C ILE A 71 -3.69 13.29 9.75
N SER A 72 -2.46 13.25 9.26
CA SER A 72 -1.46 14.28 9.57
C SER A 72 -1.85 15.66 9.00
N GLY A 73 -2.47 15.69 7.82
CA GLY A 73 -2.96 16.92 7.19
C GLY A 73 -4.06 17.61 8.00
N ILE A 74 -5.05 16.85 8.47
CA ILE A 74 -6.14 17.39 9.29
C ILE A 74 -5.61 17.87 10.66
N GLN A 75 -4.66 17.15 11.25
CA GLN A 75 -4.04 17.53 12.52
C GLN A 75 -3.26 18.85 12.41
N TYR A 76 -2.60 19.11 11.27
CA TYR A 76 -1.88 20.36 11.05
C TYR A 76 -2.83 21.57 11.00
N LEU A 77 -3.95 21.44 10.29
CA LEU A 77 -4.93 22.52 10.13
C LEU A 77 -5.70 22.84 11.42
N THR A 78 -5.86 21.85 12.31
CA THR A 78 -6.65 21.99 13.55
C THR A 78 -5.84 22.44 14.77
N SER A 79 -4.52 22.51 14.68
CA SER A 79 -3.62 22.94 15.77
C SER A 79 -3.46 24.47 15.92
N ALA A 80 -4.26 25.27 15.20
CA ALA A 80 -4.24 26.73 15.27
C ALA A 80 -4.66 27.23 16.66
N GLY A 81 -3.69 27.45 17.56
CA GLY A 81 -3.93 28.02 18.90
C GLY A 81 -2.99 27.59 20.01
N ASN A 82 -2.15 26.57 19.82
CA ASN A 82 -1.16 26.15 20.82
C ASN A 82 0.17 25.77 20.13
N GLU A 83 1.26 26.47 20.47
CA GLU A 83 2.60 26.28 19.91
C GLU A 83 3.09 24.83 20.03
N THR A 84 2.80 24.15 21.15
CA THR A 84 3.18 22.74 21.38
C THR A 84 2.43 21.78 20.45
N ALA A 85 1.19 22.10 20.10
CA ALA A 85 0.38 21.31 19.16
C ALA A 85 0.84 21.50 17.71
N ILE A 86 1.32 22.69 17.37
CA ILE A 86 1.89 23.00 16.06
C ILE A 86 3.24 22.29 15.87
N GLU A 87 4.10 22.29 16.88
CA GLU A 87 5.39 21.59 16.81
C GLU A 87 5.21 20.07 16.69
N THR A 88 4.27 19.52 17.44
CA THR A 88 3.90 18.09 17.35
C THR A 88 3.28 17.75 15.99
N ALA A 89 2.43 18.61 15.43
CA ALA A 89 1.87 18.41 14.09
C ALA A 89 2.96 18.46 13.01
N LYS A 90 3.91 19.39 13.07
CA LYS A 90 5.06 19.46 12.15
C LYS A 90 5.92 18.20 12.21
N ARG A 91 6.20 17.69 13.41
CA ARG A 91 6.94 16.43 13.57
C ARG A 91 6.19 15.28 12.89
N ASN A 92 4.89 15.16 13.13
CA ASN A 92 4.06 14.09 12.55
C ASN A 92 3.96 14.19 11.01
N MET A 93 3.88 15.41 10.49
CA MET A 93 3.83 15.68 9.04
C MET A 93 5.12 15.23 8.34
N LYS A 94 6.30 15.41 8.96
CA LYS A 94 7.57 14.90 8.42
C LYS A 94 7.57 13.37 8.26
N TRP A 95 7.05 12.63 9.24
CA TRP A 95 6.98 11.16 9.16
C TRP A 95 6.09 10.68 8.02
N SER A 96 4.97 11.37 7.78
CA SER A 96 4.08 11.01 6.66
C SER A 96 4.70 11.28 5.30
N ILE A 97 5.48 12.36 5.14
CA ILE A 97 6.17 12.68 3.89
C ILE A 97 7.14 11.56 3.51
N TYR A 98 7.91 11.04 4.47
CA TYR A 98 8.81 9.91 4.20
C TYR A 98 8.06 8.66 3.73
N GLY A 99 6.88 8.37 4.27
CA GLY A 99 6.05 7.25 3.81
C GLY A 99 5.62 7.36 2.35
N VAL A 100 5.21 8.56 1.91
CA VAL A 100 4.83 8.81 0.51
C VAL A 100 6.06 8.71 -0.41
N ILE A 101 7.20 9.28 0.00
CA ILE A 101 8.45 9.20 -0.76
C ILE A 101 8.89 7.75 -0.95
N THR A 102 8.87 6.93 0.11
CA THR A 102 9.27 5.52 0.03
C THR A 102 8.32 4.70 -0.86
N ALA A 103 7.01 4.97 -0.83
CA ALA A 103 6.04 4.29 -1.70
C ALA A 103 6.28 4.58 -3.19
N LEU A 104 6.55 5.84 -3.55
CA LEU A 104 6.89 6.24 -4.92
C LEU A 104 8.26 5.71 -5.35
N ALA A 105 9.27 5.81 -4.48
CA ALA A 105 10.62 5.35 -4.76
C ALA A 105 10.68 3.83 -4.98
N GLY A 106 9.92 3.04 -4.21
CA GLY A 106 9.86 1.59 -4.36
C GLY A 106 9.38 1.14 -5.75
N LEU A 107 8.35 1.79 -6.30
CA LEU A 107 7.85 1.47 -7.63
C LEU A 107 8.87 1.79 -8.72
N ILE A 108 9.55 2.93 -8.62
CA ILE A 108 10.59 3.33 -9.56
C ILE A 108 11.73 2.30 -9.55
N ILE A 109 12.26 1.97 -8.37
CA ILE A 109 13.39 1.05 -8.25
C ILE A 109 13.05 -0.35 -8.80
N LEU A 110 11.86 -0.88 -8.54
CA LEU A 110 11.45 -2.21 -9.04
C LEU A 110 11.37 -2.26 -10.58
N GLN A 111 10.90 -1.18 -11.20
CA GLN A 111 10.88 -1.05 -12.66
C GLN A 111 12.31 -1.01 -13.23
N GLU A 112 13.22 -0.26 -12.60
CA GLU A 112 14.62 -0.19 -13.03
C GLU A 112 15.37 -1.53 -12.85
N VAL A 113 15.12 -2.29 -11.79
CA VAL A 113 15.83 -3.55 -11.54
C VAL A 113 15.45 -4.63 -12.56
N THR A 114 14.16 -4.71 -12.92
CA THR A 114 13.67 -5.65 -13.94
C THR A 114 14.17 -5.25 -15.34
N ALA A 115 14.16 -3.94 -15.63
CA ALA A 115 14.76 -3.32 -16.81
C ALA A 115 16.25 -3.67 -17.00
N LEU A 116 17.06 -3.51 -15.94
CA LEU A 116 18.48 -3.85 -15.97
C LEU A 116 18.74 -5.34 -16.23
N LEU A 117 17.85 -6.22 -15.76
CA LEU A 117 17.97 -7.66 -15.96
C LEU A 117 17.60 -8.10 -17.38
N ASP A 118 16.66 -7.41 -18.03
CA ASP A 118 16.26 -7.65 -19.44
C ASP A 118 17.14 -6.91 -20.46
N GLY A 119 18.16 -6.16 -19.99
CA GLY A 119 19.10 -5.41 -20.85
C GLY A 119 18.53 -4.11 -21.43
N CYS A 120 17.40 -3.63 -20.91
CA CYS A 120 16.69 -2.46 -21.43
C CYS A 120 16.48 -1.45 -20.31
N PHE A 121 17.07 -0.25 -20.40
CA PHE A 121 17.01 0.76 -19.35
C PHE A 121 15.81 1.70 -19.55
N TYR A 122 15.01 1.95 -18.50
CA TYR A 122 13.79 2.76 -18.59
C TYR A 122 13.99 4.05 -17.81
N ILE A 123 14.56 5.07 -18.43
CA ILE A 123 14.95 6.27 -17.68
C ILE A 123 13.76 7.08 -17.12
N LEU A 124 12.52 6.80 -17.57
CA LEU A 124 11.24 7.36 -17.12
C LEU A 124 10.07 6.47 -17.60
N PRO A 125 8.82 6.59 -17.07
CA PRO A 125 7.63 5.83 -17.55
C PRO A 125 7.27 6.03 -19.04
N PHE A 126 7.99 6.89 -19.77
CA PHE A 126 7.77 7.19 -21.18
C PHE A 126 8.95 6.87 -22.10
N VAL A 127 10.14 6.57 -21.58
CA VAL A 127 11.35 6.41 -22.40
C VAL A 127 12.04 5.11 -22.03
N LYS A 128 11.98 4.18 -22.98
CA LYS A 128 12.49 2.82 -22.87
C LYS A 128 13.60 2.66 -23.89
N ILE A 129 14.82 2.38 -23.43
CA ILE A 129 16.00 2.18 -24.27
C ILE A 129 16.33 0.69 -24.21
N CYS A 130 15.73 -0.04 -25.14
CA CYS A 130 16.22 -1.33 -25.62
C CYS A 130 16.79 -1.07 -27.04
#